data_AF-A0A2A2ENJ9-F1
#
_entry.id   AF-A0A2A2ENJ9-F1
#
_cell.length_a   1.000
_cell.length_b   1.000
_cell.length_c   1.000
_cell.angle_alpha   90.00
_cell.angle_beta   90.00
_cell.angle_gamma   90.00
#
_symmetry.space_group_name_H-M   'P 1'
#
loop_
_entity.id
_entity.type
_entity.pdbx_description
1 polymer ?
#
loop_
_entity_poly.entity_id
_entity_poly.type
_entity_poly.pdbx_seq_one_letter_code
_entity_poly.pdbx_strand_id
1 'polypeptide(L)'
;MLQHVKETLRENYELPSQQRAAAEITKFWHSGDPIKQGDLKVSIISGQCSGEPVPMEDKPLSIVSPNCSNQSGCLWCKNMRDIDSLDYVWSLASFRHLKTIEAAGITTRETIPADIVIERLTKKMTSFKEGSKKRKEWVDEAEMRVAEGDYHPHWSGILEFLEE
;
A
#
# COMPACT_ATOMS: atom_id res chain seq x y z
N MET A 1 -55.97 2.26 13.28
CA MET A 1 -55.03 2.30 12.14
C MET A 1 -54.74 3.75 11.82
N LEU A 2 -53.54 4.23 12.12
CA LEU A 2 -53.12 5.60 11.78
C LEU A 2 -52.61 5.58 10.34
N GLN A 3 -53.47 5.93 9.38
CA GLN A 3 -53.15 5.89 7.94
C GLN A 3 -52.32 7.08 7.43
N HIS A 4 -51.98 8.03 8.32
CA HIS A 4 -51.36 9.32 7.95
C HIS A 4 -50.12 9.65 8.78
N VAL A 5 -49.32 8.66 9.14
CA VAL A 5 -48.02 8.91 9.80
C VAL A 5 -46.93 8.99 8.72
N LYS A 6 -45.86 9.76 8.97
CA LYS A 6 -44.75 9.96 8.01
C LYS A 6 -44.12 8.63 7.59
N GLU A 7 -44.05 7.65 8.49
CA GLU A 7 -43.53 6.32 8.17
C GLU A 7 -44.37 5.65 7.07
N THR A 8 -45.70 5.78 7.11
CA THR A 8 -46.60 5.17 6.11
C THR A 8 -46.37 5.73 4.70
N LEU A 9 -46.03 7.03 4.57
CA LEU A 9 -45.66 7.65 3.29
C LEU A 9 -44.40 7.01 2.72
N ARG A 10 -43.34 6.89 3.55
CA ARG A 10 -42.05 6.36 3.14
C ARG A 10 -42.08 4.87 2.82
N GLU A 11 -42.89 4.09 3.53
CA GLU A 11 -42.95 2.64 3.38
C GLU A 11 -43.89 2.17 2.26
N ASN A 12 -45.04 2.82 2.07
CA ASN A 12 -46.09 2.33 1.17
C ASN A 12 -46.32 3.16 -0.10
N TYR A 13 -45.89 4.43 -0.12
CA TYR A 13 -46.23 5.35 -1.22
C TYR A 13 -45.00 5.95 -1.91
N GLU A 14 -43.90 6.15 -1.19
CA GLU A 14 -42.67 6.67 -1.78
C GLU A 14 -41.97 5.57 -2.59
N LEU A 15 -42.05 5.68 -3.92
CA LEU A 15 -41.26 4.85 -4.82
C LEU A 15 -39.88 5.50 -4.99
N PRO A 16 -38.79 4.88 -4.46
CA PRO A 16 -37.46 5.48 -4.56
C PRO A 16 -37.01 5.53 -6.02
N SER A 17 -36.64 6.74 -6.47
CA SER A 17 -36.06 6.91 -7.79
C SER A 17 -34.65 6.31 -7.82
N GLN A 18 -34.49 5.22 -8.57
CA GLN A 18 -33.20 4.56 -8.74
C GLN A 18 -32.14 5.51 -9.31
N GLN A 19 -32.53 6.42 -10.21
CA GLN A 19 -31.62 7.42 -10.78
C GLN A 19 -31.11 8.40 -9.72
N ARG A 20 -32.00 8.88 -8.82
CA ARG A 20 -31.59 9.75 -7.72
C ARG A 20 -30.71 9.00 -6.72
N ALA A 21 -31.06 7.76 -6.38
CA ALA A 21 -30.23 6.94 -5.51
C ALA A 21 -28.83 6.72 -6.10
N ALA A 22 -28.74 6.38 -7.39
CA ALA A 22 -27.46 6.22 -8.08
C ALA A 22 -26.63 7.52 -8.07
N ALA A 23 -27.27 8.68 -8.30
CA ALA A 23 -26.60 9.98 -8.26
C ALA A 23 -26.08 10.32 -6.86
N GLU A 24 -26.88 10.11 -5.81
CA GLU A 24 -26.47 10.40 -4.43
C GLU A 24 -25.39 9.43 -3.93
N ILE A 25 -25.48 8.15 -4.27
CA ILE A 25 -24.41 7.17 -3.99
C ILE A 25 -23.12 7.60 -4.69
N THR A 26 -23.21 8.01 -5.96
CA THR A 26 -22.05 8.49 -6.72
C THR A 26 -21.45 9.73 -6.02
N LYS A 27 -22.25 10.74 -5.68
CA LYS A 27 -21.78 11.93 -4.96
C LYS A 27 -21.12 11.58 -3.64
N PHE A 28 -21.71 10.69 -2.85
CA PHE A 28 -21.16 10.25 -1.58
C PHE A 28 -19.75 9.67 -1.75
N TRP A 29 -19.59 8.71 -2.67
CA TRP A 29 -18.27 8.12 -2.95
C TRP A 29 -17.29 9.14 -3.53
N HIS A 30 -17.73 10.03 -4.41
CA HIS A 30 -16.88 11.11 -4.92
C HIS A 30 -16.41 12.07 -3.83
N SER A 31 -17.27 12.37 -2.85
CA SER A 31 -16.95 13.26 -1.73
C SER A 31 -16.07 12.61 -0.67
N GLY A 32 -16.02 11.28 -0.61
CA GLY A 32 -15.25 10.54 0.40
C GLY A 32 -14.03 9.81 -0.15
N ASP A 33 -13.87 9.68 -1.47
CA ASP A 33 -12.76 8.98 -2.11
C ASP A 33 -11.54 9.89 -2.27
N PRO A 34 -10.44 9.64 -1.53
CA PRO A 34 -9.24 10.47 -1.61
C PRO A 34 -8.56 10.42 -2.98
N ILE A 35 -8.81 9.38 -3.78
CA ILE A 35 -8.31 9.31 -5.17
C ILE A 35 -8.91 10.45 -6.00
N LYS A 36 -10.19 10.75 -5.80
CA LYS A 36 -10.93 11.74 -6.60
C LYS A 36 -10.75 13.16 -6.09
N GLN A 37 -10.43 13.32 -4.81
CA GLN A 37 -10.13 14.63 -4.23
C GLN A 37 -8.75 15.17 -4.66
N GLY A 38 -7.87 14.31 -5.18
CA GLY A 38 -6.54 14.71 -5.64
C GLY A 38 -5.53 14.91 -4.51
N ASP A 39 -5.86 14.50 -3.29
CA ASP A 39 -5.02 14.65 -2.10
C ASP A 39 -3.95 13.56 -1.97
N LEU A 40 -3.87 12.65 -2.94
CA LEU A 40 -2.89 11.56 -2.92
C LEU A 40 -1.50 12.07 -3.27
N LYS A 41 -0.59 11.87 -2.32
CA LYS A 41 0.84 12.10 -2.48
C LYS A 41 1.54 10.78 -2.79
N VAL A 42 2.69 10.87 -3.44
CA VAL A 42 3.57 9.73 -3.65
C VAL A 42 4.19 9.35 -2.30
N SER A 43 4.14 8.07 -1.95
CA SER A 43 4.80 7.56 -0.75
C SER A 43 6.30 7.40 -1.00
N ILE A 44 7.10 7.37 0.07
CA ILE A 44 8.57 7.23 -0.04
C ILE A 44 8.95 5.89 -0.68
N ILE A 45 8.09 4.89 -0.65
CA ILE A 45 8.34 3.55 -1.21
C ILE A 45 7.66 3.34 -2.58
N SER A 46 7.47 4.43 -3.33
CA SER A 46 6.85 4.46 -4.67
C SER A 46 5.36 4.08 -4.71
N GLY A 47 4.68 4.10 -3.57
CA GLY A 47 3.22 3.88 -3.46
C GLY A 47 2.44 5.20 -3.41
N GLN A 48 1.20 5.14 -2.90
CA GLN A 48 0.36 6.33 -2.66
C GLN A 48 0.08 6.51 -1.16
N CYS A 49 -0.19 7.75 -0.73
CA CYS A 49 -0.50 8.08 0.65
C CYS A 49 -1.32 9.37 0.75
N SER A 50 -2.12 9.54 1.82
CA SER A 50 -2.78 10.82 2.13
C SER A 50 -1.83 11.87 2.75
N GLY A 51 -0.60 11.50 3.08
CA GLY A 51 0.45 12.41 3.55
C GLY A 51 0.57 12.59 5.07
N GLU A 52 -0.30 11.95 5.85
CA GLU A 52 -0.24 11.99 7.31
C GLU A 52 0.37 10.68 7.87
N PRO A 53 1.50 10.74 8.60
CA PRO A 53 2.15 9.55 9.12
C PRO A 53 1.46 9.04 10.39
N VAL A 54 0.48 8.15 10.24
CA VAL A 54 -0.23 7.54 11.37
C VAL A 54 0.25 6.08 11.54
N PRO A 55 0.84 5.70 12.69
CA PRO A 55 1.29 4.34 12.93
C PRO A 55 0.12 3.35 13.02
N MET A 56 0.34 2.15 12.50
CA MET A 56 -0.52 1.00 12.78
C MET A 56 -0.27 0.42 14.17
N GLU A 57 -1.29 -0.22 14.73
CA GLU A 57 -1.25 -0.85 16.05
C GLU A 57 -0.35 -2.10 16.07
N ASP A 58 -0.18 -2.75 14.92
CA ASP A 58 0.68 -3.94 14.73
C ASP A 58 2.16 -3.59 14.57
N LYS A 59 2.58 -2.33 14.77
CA LYS A 59 3.96 -1.89 14.59
C LYS A 59 4.88 -2.47 15.68
N PRO A 60 5.95 -3.19 15.32
CA PRO A 60 6.96 -3.62 16.28
C PRO A 60 7.68 -2.43 16.94
N LEU A 61 8.15 -2.62 18.18
CA LEU A 61 8.88 -1.60 18.95
C LEU A 61 10.25 -1.26 18.32
N SER A 62 10.88 -2.24 17.66
CA SER A 62 12.19 -2.11 17.02
C SER A 62 12.17 -1.29 15.72
N ILE A 63 10.98 -1.05 15.15
CA ILE A 63 10.82 -0.30 13.90
C ILE A 63 10.52 1.17 14.18
N VAL A 64 11.17 2.06 13.43
CA VAL A 64 10.94 3.51 13.54
C VAL A 64 9.48 3.85 13.19
N SER A 65 8.88 4.72 13.99
CA SER A 65 7.52 5.23 13.71
C SER A 65 7.47 5.96 12.37
N PRO A 66 6.33 5.90 11.65
CA PRO A 66 6.18 6.63 10.39
C PRO A 66 6.44 8.12 10.63
N ASN A 67 7.31 8.71 9.81
CA ASN A 67 7.70 10.13 9.92
C ASN A 67 7.80 10.83 8.55
N CYS A 68 7.32 10.20 7.47
CA CYS A 68 7.45 10.68 6.09
C CYS A 68 8.89 10.94 5.60
N SER A 69 9.91 10.45 6.33
CA SER A 69 11.32 10.50 5.91
C SER A 69 11.94 9.11 5.78
N ASN A 70 11.63 8.21 6.71
CA ASN A 70 12.19 6.86 6.75
C ASN A 70 11.31 5.88 5.97
N GLN A 71 11.91 5.23 4.97
CA GLN A 71 11.25 4.27 4.07
C GLN A 71 10.64 3.10 4.84
N SER A 72 11.40 2.51 5.78
CA SER A 72 10.96 1.35 6.56
C SER A 72 9.73 1.66 7.42
N GLY A 73 9.61 2.89 7.95
CA GLY A 73 8.44 3.29 8.75
C GLY A 73 7.18 3.43 7.91
N CYS A 74 7.29 3.70 6.61
CA CYS A 74 6.15 3.85 5.71
C CYS A 74 5.30 2.56 5.62
N LEU A 75 5.92 1.38 5.74
CA LEU A 75 5.25 0.07 5.68
C LEU A 75 4.24 -0.18 6.83
N TRP A 76 4.37 0.54 7.94
CA TRP A 76 3.45 0.49 9.10
C TRP A 76 2.63 1.77 9.25
N CYS A 77 2.46 2.52 8.17
CA CYS A 77 1.56 3.68 8.14
C CYS A 77 0.14 3.25 7.73
N LYS A 78 -0.89 3.65 8.49
CA LYS A 78 -2.31 3.40 8.17
C LYS A 78 -2.71 4.00 6.82
N ASN A 79 -2.06 5.08 6.42
CA ASN A 79 -2.40 5.86 5.25
C ASN A 79 -1.64 5.42 3.98
N MET A 80 -0.73 4.43 4.10
CA MET A 80 -0.03 3.87 2.96
C MET A 80 -1.00 3.05 2.09
N ARG A 81 -0.97 3.28 0.78
CA ARG A 81 -1.77 2.57 -0.21
C ARG A 81 -0.86 1.92 -1.24
N ASP A 82 -1.14 0.64 -1.50
CA ASP A 82 -0.50 -0.12 -2.55
C ASP A 82 -1.08 0.26 -3.92
N ILE A 83 -0.23 0.26 -4.95
CA ILE A 83 -0.65 0.54 -6.34
C ILE A 83 -0.65 -0.77 -7.11
N ASP A 84 -1.72 -1.05 -7.84
CA ASP A 84 -1.85 -2.29 -8.62
C ASP A 84 -1.12 -2.17 -9.98
N SER A 85 0.22 -2.13 -9.93
CA SER A 85 1.07 -1.97 -11.12
C SER A 85 2.38 -2.75 -11.00
N LEU A 86 2.95 -3.14 -12.15
CA LEU A 86 4.26 -3.79 -12.23
C LEU A 86 5.36 -2.91 -11.63
N ASP A 87 5.34 -1.61 -11.94
CA ASP A 87 6.33 -0.64 -11.47
C ASP A 87 6.41 -0.59 -9.93
N TYR A 88 5.25 -0.57 -9.28
CA TYR A 88 5.16 -0.63 -7.82
C TYR A 88 5.71 -1.94 -7.24
N VAL A 89 5.35 -3.08 -7.83
CA VAL A 89 5.85 -4.40 -7.40
C VAL A 89 7.37 -4.50 -7.58
N TRP A 90 7.91 -3.95 -8.67
CA TRP A 90 9.35 -3.87 -8.92
C TRP A 90 10.07 -2.99 -7.90
N SER A 91 9.49 -1.84 -7.53
CA SER A 91 9.99 -1.02 -6.42
C SER A 91 10.02 -1.81 -5.09
N LEU A 92 8.97 -2.58 -4.77
CA LEU A 92 8.94 -3.40 -3.56
C LEU A 92 10.01 -4.51 -3.57
N ALA A 93 10.21 -5.17 -4.71
CA ALA A 93 11.23 -6.21 -4.86
C ALA A 93 12.64 -5.64 -4.70
N SER A 94 12.91 -4.49 -5.33
CA SER A 94 14.19 -3.78 -5.22
C SER A 94 14.44 -3.30 -3.77
N PHE A 95 13.41 -2.79 -3.10
CA PHE A 95 13.52 -2.39 -1.69
C PHE A 95 13.77 -3.59 -0.76
N ARG A 96 13.17 -4.76 -1.03
CA ARG A 96 13.45 -6.00 -0.28
C ARG A 96 14.91 -6.41 -0.41
N HIS A 97 15.46 -6.31 -1.62
CA HIS A 97 16.87 -6.60 -1.89
C HIS A 97 17.81 -5.65 -1.12
N LEU A 98 17.53 -4.35 -1.16
CA LEU A 98 18.26 -3.35 -0.39
C LEU A 98 18.29 -3.69 1.11
N LYS A 99 17.15 -4.11 1.68
CA LYS A 99 17.10 -4.53 3.09
C LYS A 99 17.82 -5.84 3.38
N THR A 100 17.93 -6.72 2.39
CA THR A 100 18.70 -7.96 2.51
C THR A 100 20.20 -7.66 2.56
N ILE A 101 20.69 -6.71 1.78
CA ILE A 101 22.08 -6.23 1.85
C ILE A 101 22.35 -5.56 3.21
N GLU A 102 21.45 -4.70 3.68
CA GLU A 102 21.56 -4.07 5.01
C GLU A 102 21.62 -5.11 6.14
N ALA A 103 20.80 -6.17 6.06
CA ALA A 103 20.81 -7.26 7.03
C ALA A 103 22.12 -8.08 6.97
N ALA A 104 22.65 -8.33 5.77
CA ALA A 104 23.89 -9.07 5.57
C ALA A 104 25.13 -8.36 6.14
N GLY A 105 25.11 -7.02 6.21
CA GLY A 105 26.19 -6.21 6.77
C GLY A 105 26.37 -6.34 8.29
N ILE A 106 25.39 -6.93 9.00
CA ILE A 106 25.41 -7.06 10.46
C ILE A 106 25.72 -8.52 10.84
N THR A 107 26.82 -8.73 11.54
CA THR A 107 27.31 -10.07 11.89
C THR A 107 26.64 -10.67 13.14
N THR A 108 25.82 -9.90 13.85
CA THR A 108 25.14 -10.37 15.06
C THR A 108 23.98 -11.30 14.71
N ARG A 109 23.74 -12.31 15.55
CA ARG A 109 22.66 -13.31 15.37
C ARG A 109 21.30 -12.85 15.93
N GLU A 110 21.19 -11.61 16.36
CA GLU A 110 19.95 -11.07 16.90
C GLU A 110 19.03 -10.63 15.77
N THR A 111 17.71 -10.69 15.97
CA THR A 111 16.74 -10.24 14.97
C THR A 111 16.89 -8.73 14.73
N ILE A 112 17.23 -8.38 13.49
CA ILE A 112 17.53 -7.01 13.12
C ILE A 112 16.23 -6.35 12.64
N PRO A 113 16.03 -5.03 12.84
CA PRO A 113 14.93 -4.31 12.22
C PRO A 113 14.77 -4.57 10.71
N ALA A 114 15.87 -4.82 9.99
CA ALA A 114 15.87 -5.16 8.57
C ALA A 114 15.12 -6.48 8.28
N ASP A 115 15.30 -7.52 9.10
CA ASP A 115 14.63 -8.82 8.93
C ASP A 115 13.11 -8.69 8.98
N ILE A 116 12.61 -7.88 9.92
CA ILE A 116 11.19 -7.60 10.10
C ILE A 116 10.62 -6.88 8.87
N VAL A 117 11.40 -5.96 8.28
CA VAL A 117 11.03 -5.25 7.05
C VAL A 117 10.98 -6.22 5.88
N ILE A 118 11.98 -7.09 5.72
CA ILE A 118 12.03 -8.12 4.67
C ILE A 118 10.82 -9.05 4.79
N GLU A 119 10.48 -9.49 6.00
CA GLU A 119 9.32 -10.35 6.23
C GLU A 119 8.01 -9.65 5.82
N ARG A 120 7.85 -8.37 6.18
CA ARG A 120 6.66 -7.59 5.80
C ARG A 120 6.55 -7.38 4.29
N LEU A 121 7.66 -7.09 3.62
CA LEU A 121 7.72 -6.96 2.16
C LEU A 121 7.41 -8.29 1.47
N THR A 122 7.97 -9.39 1.98
CA THR A 122 7.70 -10.74 1.47
C THR A 122 6.23 -11.08 1.59
N LYS A 123 5.60 -10.83 2.76
CA LYS A 123 4.16 -11.02 2.95
C LYS A 123 3.32 -10.21 1.96
N LYS A 124 3.70 -8.94 1.71
CA LYS A 124 3.04 -8.10 0.70
C LYS A 124 3.16 -8.70 -0.70
N MET A 125 4.36 -9.08 -1.13
CA MET A 125 4.59 -9.68 -2.45
C MET A 125 3.84 -11.01 -2.61
N THR A 126 3.78 -11.85 -1.58
CA THR A 126 2.98 -13.08 -1.58
C THR A 126 1.49 -12.78 -1.77
N SER A 127 0.96 -11.75 -1.10
CA SER A 127 -0.43 -11.33 -1.30
C SER A 127 -0.72 -10.87 -2.74
N PHE A 128 0.23 -10.17 -3.38
CA PHE A 128 0.13 -9.86 -4.81
C PHE A 128 0.10 -11.13 -5.67
N LYS A 129 1.01 -12.08 -5.38
CA LYS A 129 1.13 -13.35 -6.11
C LYS A 129 -0.12 -14.21 -6.02
N GLU A 130 -0.79 -14.24 -4.87
CA GLU A 130 -2.02 -15.01 -4.64
C GLU A 130 -3.28 -14.33 -5.22
N GLY A 131 -3.26 -13.00 -5.39
CA GLY A 131 -4.46 -12.24 -5.76
C GLY A 131 -4.93 -12.40 -7.21
N SER A 132 -4.02 -12.58 -8.18
CA SER A 132 -4.37 -12.72 -9.60
C SER A 132 -3.22 -13.30 -10.41
N LYS A 133 -3.52 -13.99 -11.51
CA LYS A 133 -2.49 -14.49 -12.45
C LYS A 133 -1.61 -13.37 -12.99
N LYS A 134 -2.19 -12.21 -13.32
CA LYS A 134 -1.44 -11.05 -13.82
C LYS A 134 -0.51 -10.47 -12.75
N ARG A 135 -0.96 -10.40 -11.50
CA ARG A 135 -0.14 -9.93 -10.38
C ARG A 135 0.99 -10.90 -10.06
N LYS A 136 0.74 -12.21 -10.19
CA LYS A 136 1.79 -13.23 -10.12
C LYS A 136 2.86 -13.02 -11.18
N GLU A 137 2.46 -12.82 -12.44
CA GLU A 137 3.39 -12.51 -13.53
C GLU A 137 4.23 -11.27 -13.22
N TRP A 138 3.64 -10.23 -12.60
CA TRP A 138 4.39 -9.05 -12.19
C TRP A 138 5.39 -9.30 -11.06
N VAL A 139 5.03 -10.11 -10.07
CA VAL A 139 5.93 -10.49 -8.98
C VAL A 139 7.09 -11.31 -9.53
N ASP A 140 6.80 -12.31 -10.37
CA ASP A 140 7.81 -13.18 -10.96
C ASP A 140 8.77 -12.36 -11.86
N GLU A 141 8.25 -11.45 -12.69
CA GLU A 141 9.03 -10.50 -13.51
C GLU A 141 9.90 -9.58 -12.64
N ALA A 142 9.33 -8.98 -11.60
CA ALA A 142 10.05 -8.09 -10.70
C ALA A 142 11.20 -8.80 -9.97
N GLU A 143 10.99 -10.05 -9.54
CA GLU A 143 12.03 -10.87 -8.93
C GLU A 143 13.13 -11.25 -9.91
N MET A 144 12.79 -11.55 -11.18
CA MET A 144 13.78 -11.81 -12.23
C MET A 144 14.64 -10.58 -12.52
N ARG A 145 14.04 -9.39 -12.67
CA ARG A 145 14.80 -8.14 -12.89
C ARG A 145 15.79 -7.85 -11.78
N VAL A 146 15.35 -7.96 -10.53
CA VAL A 146 16.22 -7.76 -9.37
C VAL A 146 17.36 -8.79 -9.36
N ALA A 147 17.11 -10.05 -9.74
CA ALA A 147 18.14 -11.08 -9.83
C ALA A 147 19.15 -10.83 -10.97
N GLU A 148 18.73 -10.14 -12.04
CA GLU A 148 19.57 -9.71 -13.16
C GLU A 148 20.37 -8.42 -12.85
N GLY A 149 20.12 -7.78 -11.69
CA GLY A 149 20.71 -6.49 -11.33
C GLY A 149 19.96 -5.27 -11.92
N ASP A 150 18.79 -5.47 -12.53
CA ASP A 150 17.92 -4.39 -13.00
C ASP A 150 17.00 -3.91 -11.86
N TYR A 151 17.47 -2.87 -11.16
CA TYR A 151 16.78 -2.29 -10.01
C TYR A 151 15.88 -1.12 -10.39
N HIS A 152 14.78 -0.98 -9.65
CA HIS A 152 13.86 0.14 -9.86
C HIS A 152 14.59 1.49 -9.67
N PRO A 153 14.38 2.51 -10.53
CA PRO A 153 15.14 3.78 -10.51
C PRO A 153 15.14 4.53 -9.18
N HIS A 154 14.11 4.31 -8.36
CA HIS A 154 14.06 4.88 -7.01
C HIS A 154 15.15 4.34 -6.07
N TRP A 155 15.60 3.11 -6.28
CA TRP A 155 16.57 2.40 -5.43
C TRP A 155 17.90 2.11 -6.13
N SER A 156 17.93 2.15 -7.47
CA SER A 156 19.08 1.72 -8.27
C SER A 156 20.38 2.39 -7.83
N GLY A 157 20.39 3.72 -7.63
CA GLY A 157 21.60 4.43 -7.23
C GLY A 157 22.16 4.05 -5.85
N ILE A 158 21.31 3.60 -4.91
CA ILE A 158 21.79 3.12 -3.60
C ILE A 158 22.24 1.66 -3.71
N LEU A 159 21.51 0.85 -4.47
CA LEU A 159 21.83 -0.57 -4.68
C LEU A 159 23.13 -0.75 -5.45
N GLU A 160 23.31 -0.03 -6.56
CA GLU A 160 24.54 -0.04 -7.35
C GLU A 160 25.75 0.34 -6.48
N PHE A 161 25.62 1.36 -5.64
CA PHE A 161 26.68 1.77 -4.72
C PHE A 161 27.01 0.71 -3.64
N LEU A 162 26.04 -0.08 -3.20
CA LEU A 162 26.24 -1.10 -2.16
C LEU A 162 26.76 -2.43 -2.73
N GLU A 163 26.61 -2.66 -4.04
CA GLU A 163 27.06 -3.88 -4.73
C GLU A 163 28.44 -3.77 -5.36
N GLU A 164 28.97 -2.55 -5.53
CA GLU A 164 30.38 -2.28 -5.86
C GLU A 164 31.35 -2.63 -4.72
#